data_AF-A0A1A3NKE9-F1
#
_entry.id   AF-A0A1A3NKE9-F1
#
_cell.length_a   1.000
_cell.length_b   1.000
_cell.length_c   1.000
_cell.angle_alpha   90.00
_cell.angle_beta   90.00
_cell.angle_gamma   90.00
#
_symmetry.space_group_name_H-M   'P 1'
#
loop_
_entity.id
_entity.type
_entity.pdbx_description
1 polymer ?
#
loop_
_entity_poly.entity_id
_entity_poly.type
_entity_poly.pdbx_seq_one_letter_code
_entity_poly.pdbx_strand_id
1 'polypeptide(L)'
;MTKAGLWLNSILATLGIAAFLVIAVFFGYKWLARDEVNRSYSCGSGSRGGTCFEGEAVNMVLTFVFGGLAVLGIVLLVRAIRFHRRGE
;
A
#
# COMPACT_ATOMS: atom_id res chain seq x y z
N MET A 1 0.11 22.40 -21.55
CA MET A 1 1.14 21.45 -21.07
C MET A 1 1.76 20.80 -22.30
N THR A 2 3.08 20.75 -22.43
CA THR A 2 3.71 20.07 -23.58
C THR A 2 3.56 18.55 -23.43
N LYS A 3 3.46 17.84 -24.55
CA LYS A 3 3.30 16.37 -24.57
C LYS A 3 4.43 15.67 -23.81
N ALA A 4 5.66 16.16 -23.97
CA ALA A 4 6.83 15.70 -23.22
C ALA A 4 6.69 15.90 -21.69
N GLY A 5 6.17 17.05 -21.25
CA GLY A 5 5.94 17.33 -19.84
C GLY A 5 4.87 16.44 -19.21
N LEU A 6 3.83 16.06 -19.95
CA LEU A 6 2.82 15.11 -19.47
C LEU A 6 3.44 13.71 -19.25
N TRP A 7 4.22 13.22 -20.22
CA TRP A 7 4.84 11.91 -20.14
C TRP A 7 5.85 11.82 -19.00
N LEU A 8 6.67 12.85 -18.80
CA LEU A 8 7.62 12.90 -17.68
C LEU A 8 6.90 12.82 -16.32
N ASN A 9 5.85 13.61 -16.13
CA ASN A 9 5.04 13.58 -14.90
C ASN A 9 4.33 12.24 -14.72
N SER A 10 3.88 11.61 -15.81
CA SER A 10 3.23 10.29 -15.77
C SER A 10 4.19 9.19 -15.32
N ILE A 11 5.44 9.22 -15.81
CA ILE A 11 6.49 8.29 -15.38
C ILE A 11 6.79 8.50 -13.89
N LEU A 12 6.99 9.76 -13.46
CA LEU A 12 7.27 10.08 -12.07
C LEU A 12 6.14 9.63 -11.14
N ALA A 13 4.88 9.87 -11.53
CA ALA A 13 3.71 9.41 -10.78
C ALA A 13 3.66 7.88 -10.69
N THR A 14 3.99 7.18 -11.78
CA THR A 14 4.03 5.71 -11.82
C THR A 14 5.08 5.16 -10.85
N LEU A 15 6.27 5.77 -10.79
CA LEU A 15 7.31 5.39 -9.83
C LEU A 15 6.85 5.59 -8.38
N GLY A 16 6.19 6.71 -8.08
CA GLY A 16 5.61 6.96 -6.76
C GLY A 16 4.54 5.93 -6.37
N ILE A 17 3.64 5.60 -7.30
CA ILE A 17 2.62 4.56 -7.10
C ILE A 17 3.28 3.21 -6.82
N ALA A 18 4.31 2.84 -7.60
CA ALA A 18 5.03 1.59 -7.42
C ALA A 18 5.70 1.52 -6.04
N ALA A 19 6.29 2.61 -5.55
CA ALA A 19 6.85 2.68 -4.21
C ALA A 19 5.78 2.43 -3.13
N PHE A 20 4.60 3.05 -3.25
CA PHE A 20 3.50 2.79 -2.31
C PHE A 20 2.99 1.35 -2.37
N LEU A 21 2.94 0.73 -3.55
CA LEU A 21 2.58 -0.69 -3.68
C LEU A 21 3.60 -1.59 -2.97
N VAL A 22 4.90 -1.35 -3.16
CA VAL A 22 5.95 -2.13 -2.50
C VAL A 22 5.83 -2.02 -0.98
N ILE A 23 5.60 -0.82 -0.46
CA ILE A 23 5.41 -0.58 0.97
C ILE A 23 4.14 -1.28 1.49
N ALA A 24 3.03 -1.18 0.75
CA ALA A 24 1.77 -1.85 1.10
C ALA A 24 1.94 -3.38 1.15
N VAL A 25 2.63 -3.96 0.17
CA VAL A 25 2.95 -5.40 0.13
C VAL A 25 3.86 -5.79 1.29
N PHE A 26 4.87 -4.98 1.63
CA PHE A 26 5.76 -5.25 2.75
C PHE A 26 5.00 -5.30 4.09
N PHE A 27 4.15 -4.31 4.36
CA PHE A 27 3.33 -4.31 5.57
C PHE A 27 2.23 -5.40 5.53
N GLY A 28 1.69 -5.68 4.33
CA GLY A 28 0.68 -6.72 4.14
C GLY A 28 1.23 -8.11 4.39
N TYR A 29 2.45 -8.38 3.93
CA TYR A 29 3.19 -9.59 4.27
C TYR A 29 3.40 -9.67 5.78
N LYS A 30 3.87 -8.59 6.42
CA LYS A 30 4.03 -8.55 7.87
C LYS A 30 2.71 -8.74 8.63
N TRP A 31 1.57 -8.38 8.06
CA TRP A 31 0.27 -8.61 8.66
C TRP A 31 -0.23 -10.06 8.46
N LEU A 32 -0.07 -10.62 7.26
CA LEU A 32 -0.64 -11.92 6.86
C LEU A 32 0.28 -13.12 7.14
N ALA A 33 1.60 -12.94 7.10
CA ALA A 33 2.56 -14.01 7.33
C ALA A 33 2.65 -14.31 8.84
N ARG A 34 2.05 -15.44 9.23
CA ARG A 34 2.00 -15.92 10.62
C ARG A 34 3.22 -16.77 11.02
N ASP A 35 4.13 -17.02 10.09
CA ASP A 35 5.25 -17.95 10.28
C ASP A 35 6.53 -17.29 10.85
N GLU A 36 6.45 -16.02 11.27
CA GLU A 36 7.59 -15.37 11.94
C GLU A 36 7.71 -15.86 13.40
N VAL A 37 8.69 -16.75 13.62
CA VAL A 37 8.97 -17.47 14.89
C VAL A 37 9.08 -16.55 16.12
N ASN A 38 9.37 -15.26 15.95
CA ASN A 38 9.60 -14.30 17.04
C ASN A 38 8.48 -13.26 17.24
N ARG A 39 7.34 -13.40 16.56
CA ARG A 39 6.29 -12.34 16.56
C ARG A 39 5.05 -12.65 17.38
N SER A 40 4.81 -13.93 17.66
CA SER A 40 3.74 -14.36 18.54
C SER A 40 4.20 -14.31 19.99
N TYR A 41 3.54 -13.49 20.80
CA TYR A 41 3.68 -13.51 22.27
C TYR A 41 2.39 -14.01 22.92
N SER A 42 2.54 -14.66 24.07
CA SER A 42 1.40 -15.10 24.87
C SER A 42 0.76 -13.90 25.57
N CYS A 43 -0.38 -13.45 25.06
CA CYS A 43 -1.22 -12.53 25.82
C CYS A 43 -2.06 -13.32 26.83
N GLY A 44 -1.63 -13.31 28.09
CA GLY A 44 -2.52 -13.36 29.27
C GLY A 44 -3.38 -14.60 29.50
N SER A 45 -2.96 -15.38 30.50
CA SER A 45 -3.74 -16.12 31.51
C SER A 45 -5.27 -15.85 31.55
N GLY A 46 -6.04 -16.64 30.84
CA GLY A 46 -7.50 -16.76 30.92
C GLY A 46 -7.93 -17.92 30.03
N SER A 47 -9.05 -18.59 30.33
CA SER A 47 -9.47 -19.92 29.81
C SER A 47 -9.55 -20.13 28.28
N ARG A 48 -9.11 -19.16 27.48
CA ARG A 48 -8.91 -19.25 26.03
C ARG A 48 -7.50 -18.72 25.72
N GLY A 49 -6.48 -19.56 25.85
CA GLY A 49 -5.10 -19.19 25.52
C GLY A 49 -5.01 -18.69 24.08
N GLY A 50 -4.83 -17.38 23.92
CA GLY A 50 -4.72 -16.70 22.62
C GLY A 50 -3.29 -16.29 22.33
N THR A 51 -2.87 -16.39 21.07
CA THR A 51 -1.61 -15.78 20.59
C THR A 51 -1.88 -14.34 20.16
N CYS A 52 -1.14 -13.38 20.72
CA CYS A 52 -1.11 -12.01 20.21
C CYS A 52 0.07 -11.85 19.25
N PHE A 53 -0.11 -11.03 18.21
CA PHE A 53 0.95 -10.68 17.27
C PHE A 53 1.31 -9.20 17.39
N GLU A 54 2.60 -8.91 17.61
CA GLU A 54 3.03 -7.54 17.84
C GLU A 54 2.92 -6.73 16.56
N GLY A 55 2.25 -5.58 16.68
CA GLY A 55 2.03 -4.66 15.58
C GLY A 55 1.03 -5.16 14.52
N GLU A 56 0.27 -6.24 14.73
CA GLU A 56 -0.70 -6.75 13.75
C GLU A 56 -1.65 -5.65 13.25
N ALA A 57 -2.30 -4.94 14.18
CA ALA A 57 -3.21 -3.84 13.86
C ALA A 57 -2.51 -2.68 13.12
N VAL A 58 -1.27 -2.35 13.51
CA VAL A 58 -0.50 -1.27 12.87
C VAL A 58 -0.15 -1.66 11.43
N ASN A 59 0.34 -2.88 11.21
CA ASN A 59 0.68 -3.36 9.87
C ASN A 59 -0.56 -3.44 8.97
N MET A 60 -1.69 -3.93 9.51
CA MET A 60 -2.98 -3.91 8.81
C MET A 60 -3.35 -2.50 8.36
N VAL A 61 -3.34 -1.52 9.27
CA VAL A 61 -3.66 -0.12 8.94
C VAL A 61 -2.72 0.43 7.88
N LEU A 62 -1.41 0.22 8.02
CA LEU A 62 -0.42 0.70 7.05
C LEU A 62 -0.61 0.06 5.67
N THR A 63 -0.92 -1.24 5.60
CA THR A 63 -1.25 -1.92 4.33
C THR A 63 -2.42 -1.23 3.62
N PHE A 64 -3.51 -0.96 4.33
CA PHE A 64 -4.68 -0.30 3.73
C PHE A 64 -4.41 1.15 3.35
N VAL A 65 -3.66 1.90 4.16
CA VAL A 65 -3.29 3.29 3.85
C VAL A 65 -2.44 3.36 2.59
N PHE A 66 -1.34 2.63 2.53
CA PHE A 66 -0.44 2.66 1.37
C PHE A 66 -1.07 2.02 0.13
N GLY A 67 -1.82 0.93 0.30
CA GLY A 67 -2.59 0.31 -0.79
C GLY A 67 -3.66 1.25 -1.34
N GLY A 68 -4.40 1.94 -0.46
CA GLY A 68 -5.41 2.93 -0.84
C GLY A 68 -4.81 4.11 -1.59
N LEU A 69 -3.68 4.65 -1.13
CA LEU A 69 -2.96 5.73 -1.81
C LEU A 69 -2.47 5.29 -3.20
N ALA A 70 -1.96 4.06 -3.33
CA ALA A 70 -1.56 3.52 -4.63
C ALA A 70 -2.75 3.42 -5.60
N VAL A 71 -3.89 2.87 -5.16
CA VAL A 71 -5.10 2.77 -5.98
C VAL A 71 -5.62 4.15 -6.37
N LEU A 72 -5.68 5.09 -5.43
CA LEU A 72 -6.07 6.47 -5.70
C LEU A 72 -5.14 7.12 -6.74
N GLY A 73 -3.83 6.93 -6.59
CA GLY A 73 -2.82 7.41 -7.54
C GLY A 73 -3.05 6.87 -8.95
N ILE A 74 -3.33 5.56 -9.09
CA ILE A 74 -3.64 4.93 -10.39
C ILE A 74 -4.88 5.57 -11.02
N VAL A 75 -5.96 5.73 -10.24
CA VAL A 75 -7.21 6.32 -10.74
C VAL A 75 -6.98 7.75 -11.23
N LEU A 76 -6.25 8.57 -10.45
CA LEU A 76 -5.96 9.95 -10.81
C LEU A 76 -5.06 10.04 -12.04
N LEU A 77 -4.03 9.20 -12.15
CA LEU A 77 -3.13 9.14 -13.30
C LEU A 77 -3.91 8.78 -14.58
N VAL A 78 -4.76 7.75 -14.52
CA VAL A 78 -5.60 7.35 -15.65
C VAL A 78 -6.59 8.46 -16.05
N ARG A 79 -7.21 9.12 -15.06
CA ARG A 79 -8.10 10.26 -15.33
C ARG A 79 -7.36 11.43 -15.97
N ALA A 80 -6.16 11.76 -15.50
CA ALA A 80 -5.34 12.83 -16.07
C ALA A 80 -4.96 12.56 -17.53
N ILE A 81 -4.51 11.35 -17.84
CA ILE A 81 -4.15 10.95 -19.22
C ILE A 81 -5.39 10.98 -20.12
N ARG A 82 -6.54 10.46 -19.66
CA ARG A 82 -7.80 10.48 -20.43
C ARG A 82 -8.31 11.89 -20.68
N PHE A 83 -8.22 12.78 -19.69
CA PHE A 83 -8.63 14.17 -19.84
C PHE A 83 -7.78 14.88 -20.89
N HIS A 84 -6.45 14.69 -20.86
CA HIS A 84 -5.57 15.28 -21.85
C HIS A 84 -5.86 14.78 -23.27
N ARG A 85 -6.07 13.47 -23.45
CA ARG A 85 -6.42 12.88 -24.77
C ARG A 85 -7.77 13.33 -25.34
N ARG A 86 -8.69 13.86 -24.53
CA ARG A 86 -9.98 14.41 -24.99
C ARG A 86 -9.89 15.89 -25.36
N GLY A 87 -8.84 16.58 -24.91
CA GLY A 87 -8.59 17.98 -25.22
C GLY A 87 -7.60 18.20 -26.38
N GLU A 88 -6.89 17.14 -26.79
CA GLU A 88 -6.25 17.02 -28.11
C GLU A 88 -7.31 16.61 -29.16
#